data_AF-I3SAB3-F1
#
_entry.id   AF-I3SAB3-F1
#
_cell.length_a   1.000
_cell.length_b   1.000
_cell.length_c   1.000
_cell.angle_alpha   90.00
_cell.angle_beta   90.00
_cell.angle_gamma   90.00
#
_symmetry.space_group_name_H-M   'P 1'
#
loop_
_entity.id
_entity.type
_entity.pdbx_description
1 polymer ?
#
loop_
_entity_poly.entity_id
_entity_poly.type
_entity_poly.pdbx_seq_one_letter_code
_entity_poly.pdbx_strand_id
1 'polypeptide(L)'
;MPNKVETSDVPDFIKKMEKAIHCENENEDRLSDLPDNVLLHILSFLNTKYAVQTCILSTRWKNLWKHIPTLILHCLEFPTMENFTSSVSKILTLRDSTTSLHALDLDRTPYDGNIPSELLKKILDYVSSHNSHLRELGISVRGDSGLILHCVSSCHALTSLTLSVYPKGGNNERTLFPKSLKLPALTSLFLQNFAFCGDESSCVEPFFAFKMLNSLVIQKCEVRDARVLVISSETLVNLSINNSPHEDTITDKIELSTPSLRNFSYRGNHAQKICDKGHSSISMLALRFLCLLFGFSRHFLIN
;
A
#
# COMPACT_ATOMS: atom_id res chain seq x y z
N MET A 1 38.68 59.42 53.62
CA MET A 1 38.60 58.00 54.05
C MET A 1 37.25 57.81 54.72
N PRO A 2 36.48 56.70 54.54
CA PRO A 2 36.78 55.35 54.01
C PRO A 2 35.88 55.04 52.77
N ASN A 3 35.80 53.89 52.11
CA ASN A 3 36.55 52.63 52.04
C ASN A 3 36.30 52.06 50.63
N LYS A 4 37.35 51.56 49.96
CA LYS A 4 37.20 50.64 48.83
C LYS A 4 36.57 49.36 49.38
N VAL A 5 35.39 48.99 48.91
CA VAL A 5 34.88 47.64 49.13
C VAL A 5 35.57 46.75 48.11
N GLU A 6 36.45 45.89 48.62
CA GLU A 6 37.13 44.83 47.91
C GLU A 6 36.12 43.93 47.20
N THR A 7 36.41 43.64 45.94
CA THR A 7 35.79 42.58 45.16
C THR A 7 35.99 41.26 45.88
N SER A 8 34.92 40.72 46.47
CA SER A 8 34.96 39.38 47.05
C SER A 8 35.20 38.36 45.94
N ASP A 9 36.31 37.63 46.03
CA ASP A 9 36.60 36.48 45.19
C ASP A 9 35.45 35.47 45.27
N VAL A 10 34.73 35.32 44.16
CA VAL A 10 33.73 34.27 44.00
C VAL A 10 34.45 32.92 44.16
N PRO A 11 34.07 32.10 45.16
CA PRO A 11 34.77 30.85 45.43
C PRO A 11 34.81 29.93 44.21
N ASP A 12 35.94 29.28 43.97
CA ASP A 12 36.15 28.40 42.80
C ASP A 12 35.11 27.28 42.71
N PHE A 13 34.52 26.86 43.84
CA PHE A 13 33.42 25.90 43.84
C PHE A 13 32.12 26.48 43.27
N ILE A 14 31.84 27.78 43.45
CA ILE A 14 30.70 28.46 42.84
C ILE A 14 30.93 28.62 41.34
N LYS A 15 32.13 29.00 40.88
CA LYS A 15 32.47 29.01 39.45
C LYS A 15 32.38 27.61 38.81
N LYS A 16 32.79 26.58 39.54
CA LYS A 16 32.72 25.17 39.11
C LYS A 16 31.28 24.64 39.13
N MET A 17 30.45 25.09 40.08
CA MET A 17 29.01 24.83 40.11
C MET A 17 28.28 25.61 39.02
N GLU A 18 28.64 26.86 38.71
CA GLU A 18 28.10 27.61 37.57
C GLU A 18 28.48 26.94 36.24
N LYS A 19 29.72 26.45 36.10
CA LYS A 19 30.14 25.62 34.95
C LYS A 19 29.40 24.28 34.88
N ALA A 20 29.11 23.65 36.02
CA ALA A 20 28.41 22.36 36.07
C ALA A 20 26.89 22.52 35.87
N ILE A 21 26.28 23.59 36.39
CA ILE A 21 24.89 23.98 36.17
C ILE A 21 24.68 24.43 34.70
N HIS A 22 25.74 24.90 34.03
CA HIS A 22 25.71 25.15 32.60
C HIS A 22 25.89 23.88 31.73
N CYS A 23 26.14 22.70 32.31
CA CYS A 23 26.41 21.44 31.59
C CYS A 23 25.32 20.37 31.71
N GLU A 24 24.15 20.65 32.30
CA GLU A 24 23.03 19.70 32.33
C GLU A 24 21.69 20.37 31.96
N ASN A 25 21.69 21.13 30.87
CA ASN A 25 20.46 21.59 30.21
C ASN A 25 20.63 21.64 28.68
N GLU A 26 21.35 20.69 28.11
CA GLU A 26 21.28 20.47 26.67
C GLU A 26 20.27 19.37 26.42
N ASN A 27 19.03 19.78 26.13
CA ASN A 27 18.24 19.06 25.15
C ASN A 27 19.04 19.08 23.83
N GLU A 28 20.12 18.30 23.75
CA GLU A 28 20.93 18.18 22.54
C GLU A 28 19.97 17.81 21.41
N ASP A 29 19.85 18.69 20.41
CA ASP A 29 19.01 18.45 19.25
C ASP A 29 19.69 17.44 18.33
N ARG A 30 19.60 16.17 18.74
CA ARG A 30 20.19 15.03 18.03
C ARG A 30 19.56 14.81 16.65
N LEU A 31 18.39 15.40 16.38
CA LEU A 31 17.75 15.36 15.05
C LEU A 31 18.46 16.30 14.07
N SER A 32 18.99 17.43 14.55
CA SER A 32 19.80 18.33 13.74
C SER A 32 21.14 17.70 13.31
N ASP A 33 21.70 16.80 14.09
CA ASP A 33 22.96 16.11 13.74
C ASP A 33 22.81 14.97 12.73
N LEU A 34 21.58 14.53 12.44
CA LEU A 34 21.35 13.45 11.49
C LEU A 34 21.68 13.88 10.04
N PRO A 35 22.33 13.01 9.25
CA PRO A 35 22.50 13.21 7.82
C PRO A 35 21.15 13.27 7.07
N ASP A 36 21.10 14.05 5.98
CA ASP A 36 19.89 14.27 5.19
C ASP A 36 19.23 12.97 4.69
N ASN A 37 20.02 11.95 4.32
CA ASN A 37 19.48 10.66 3.87
C ASN A 37 18.71 9.93 4.99
N VAL A 38 19.15 10.04 6.24
CA VAL A 38 18.45 9.44 7.39
C VAL A 38 17.15 10.19 7.64
N LEU A 39 17.17 11.51 7.55
CA LEU A 39 15.99 12.33 7.74
C LEU A 39 14.96 12.12 6.62
N LEU A 40 15.40 12.02 5.36
CA LEU A 40 14.54 11.65 4.24
C LEU A 40 13.89 10.29 4.45
N HIS A 41 14.65 9.32 4.96
CA HIS A 41 14.12 8.01 5.31
C HIS A 41 13.07 8.10 6.43
N ILE A 42 13.32 8.84 7.50
CA ILE A 42 12.32 9.08 8.56
C ILE A 42 11.04 9.72 8.00
N LEU A 43 11.19 10.78 7.20
CA LEU A 43 10.07 11.48 6.57
C LEU A 43 9.29 10.59 5.60
N SER A 44 9.95 9.61 4.97
CA SER A 44 9.34 8.70 4.00
C SER A 44 8.26 7.78 4.59
N PHE A 45 8.22 7.62 5.91
CA PHE A 45 7.21 6.84 6.64
C PHE A 45 5.99 7.66 7.06
N LEU A 46 6.05 8.98 6.93
CA LEU A 46 4.97 9.86 7.35
C LEU A 46 3.99 10.09 6.20
N ASN A 47 2.71 10.31 6.53
CA ASN A 47 1.83 10.95 5.56
C ASN A 47 2.49 12.27 5.10
N THR A 48 2.46 12.52 3.79
CA THR A 48 3.19 13.64 3.19
C THR A 48 2.78 14.98 3.80
N LYS A 49 1.53 15.10 4.28
CA LYS A 49 1.07 16.25 5.06
C LYS A 49 1.99 16.55 6.25
N TYR A 50 2.30 15.53 7.05
CA TYR A 50 3.14 15.67 8.24
C TYR A 50 4.59 15.90 7.87
N ALA A 51 5.09 15.25 6.81
CA ALA A 51 6.42 15.52 6.29
C ALA A 51 6.59 16.99 5.89
N VAL A 52 5.60 17.58 5.21
CA VAL A 52 5.60 19.02 4.89
C VAL A 52 5.52 19.87 6.16
N GLN A 53 4.76 19.47 7.17
CA GLN A 53 4.67 20.24 8.43
C GLN A 53 6.01 20.34 9.16
N THR A 54 6.92 19.38 8.99
CA THR A 54 8.28 19.46 9.56
C THR A 54 9.10 20.64 9.04
N CYS A 55 8.66 21.31 7.96
CA CYS A 55 9.29 22.53 7.43
C CYS A 55 9.49 23.64 8.47
N ILE A 56 8.65 23.68 9.52
CA ILE A 56 8.72 24.72 10.55
C ILE A 56 9.87 24.50 11.55
N LEU A 57 10.45 23.29 11.57
CA LEU A 57 11.48 22.92 12.56
C LEU A 57 12.83 23.59 12.27
N SER A 58 13.23 23.70 10.99
CA SER A 58 14.39 24.50 10.60
C SER A 58 14.42 24.78 9.09
N THR A 59 15.35 25.64 8.66
CA THR A 59 15.61 25.92 7.23
C THR A 59 16.02 24.67 6.45
N ARG A 60 16.66 23.69 7.09
CA ARG A 60 17.03 22.40 6.48
C ARG A 60 15.77 21.59 6.14
N TRP A 61 14.88 21.39 7.11
CA TRP A 61 13.64 20.62 6.93
C TRP A 61 12.70 21.25 5.89
N LYS A 62 12.72 22.58 5.76
CA LYS A 62 11.93 23.32 4.75
C LYS A 62 12.15 22.83 3.31
N ASN A 63 13.37 22.40 3.00
CA ASN A 63 13.72 21.90 1.67
C ASN A 63 13.79 20.37 1.60
N LEU A 64 14.03 19.71 2.73
CA LEU A 64 14.25 18.27 2.76
C LEU A 64 13.02 17.48 2.31
N TRP A 65 11.82 17.85 2.77
CA TRP A 65 10.59 17.14 2.38
C TRP A 65 10.37 17.10 0.87
N LYS A 66 10.90 18.07 0.10
CA LYS A 66 10.76 18.12 -1.36
C LYS A 66 11.51 16.99 -2.07
N HIS A 67 12.42 16.33 -1.37
CA HIS A 67 13.27 15.26 -1.88
C HIS A 67 12.87 13.88 -1.33
N ILE A 68 11.71 13.76 -0.66
CA ILE A 68 11.26 12.45 -0.21
C ILE A 68 10.93 11.57 -1.43
N PRO A 69 11.39 10.30 -1.42
CA PRO A 69 11.13 9.38 -2.53
C PRO A 69 9.76 8.72 -2.44
N THR A 70 9.00 8.94 -1.36
CA THR A 70 7.69 8.34 -1.13
C THR A 70 6.63 9.42 -0.94
N LEU A 71 5.43 9.16 -1.46
CA LEU A 71 4.27 10.03 -1.27
C LEU A 71 3.11 9.23 -0.66
N ILE A 72 2.88 9.40 0.63
CA ILE A 72 1.71 8.86 1.32
C ILE A 72 0.64 9.95 1.37
N LEU A 73 -0.50 9.70 0.72
CA LEU A 73 -1.60 10.64 0.47
C LEU A 73 -2.93 10.09 0.98
N HIS A 74 -2.99 9.80 2.28
CA HIS A 74 -4.22 9.36 2.94
C HIS A 74 -5.11 10.55 3.25
N CYS A 75 -6.34 10.55 2.75
CA CYS A 75 -7.25 11.69 2.89
C CYS A 75 -7.74 11.91 4.32
N LEU A 76 -7.79 10.85 5.15
CA LEU A 76 -8.25 10.92 6.54
C LEU A 76 -7.35 11.81 7.41
N GLU A 77 -6.10 12.03 7.00
CA GLU A 77 -5.20 12.95 7.66
C GLU A 77 -5.57 14.42 7.43
N PHE A 78 -6.58 14.72 6.61
CA PHE A 78 -7.00 16.09 6.28
C PHE A 78 -8.39 16.39 6.86
N PRO A 79 -8.60 17.61 7.41
CA PRO A 79 -9.90 17.97 7.99
C PRO A 79 -11.05 17.95 6.98
N THR A 80 -10.76 18.28 5.72
CA THR A 80 -11.75 18.32 4.64
C THR A 80 -11.14 17.87 3.31
N MET A 81 -11.99 17.50 2.36
CA MET A 81 -11.57 17.20 0.99
C MET A 81 -10.98 18.41 0.25
N GLU A 82 -11.39 19.64 0.60
CA GLU A 82 -10.80 20.86 0.03
C GLU A 82 -9.36 21.04 0.53
N ASN A 83 -9.13 20.83 1.83
CA ASN A 83 -7.80 20.87 2.42
C ASN A 83 -6.89 19.80 1.81
N PHE A 84 -7.39 18.57 1.62
CA PHE A 84 -6.67 17.51 0.91
C PHE A 84 -6.32 17.95 -0.51
N THR A 85 -7.31 18.41 -1.28
CA THR A 85 -7.13 18.78 -2.70
C THR A 85 -6.11 19.90 -2.87
N SER A 86 -6.22 20.96 -2.07
CA SER A 86 -5.29 22.09 -2.09
C SER A 86 -3.87 21.68 -1.69
N SER A 87 -3.75 20.86 -0.63
CA SER A 87 -2.45 20.43 -0.11
C SER A 87 -1.75 19.48 -1.07
N VAL A 88 -2.43 18.44 -1.56
CA VAL A 88 -1.87 17.49 -2.53
C VAL A 88 -1.50 18.22 -3.82
N SER A 89 -2.35 19.12 -4.31
CA SER A 89 -2.03 19.93 -5.48
C SER A 89 -0.74 20.73 -5.32
N LYS A 90 -0.50 21.31 -4.13
CA LYS A 90 0.73 22.05 -3.81
C LYS A 90 1.93 21.12 -3.65
N ILE A 91 1.77 19.99 -2.97
CA ILE A 91 2.81 18.98 -2.78
C ILE A 91 3.36 18.52 -4.14
N LEU A 92 2.48 18.12 -5.06
CA LEU A 92 2.89 17.65 -6.39
C LEU A 92 3.62 18.74 -7.21
N THR A 93 3.28 20.01 -7.00
CA THR A 93 3.94 21.14 -7.71
C THR A 93 5.24 21.60 -7.07
N LEU A 94 5.40 21.39 -5.76
CA LEU A 94 6.53 21.91 -5.00
C LEU A 94 7.60 20.84 -4.71
N ARG A 95 7.26 19.56 -4.84
CA ARG A 95 8.21 18.45 -4.81
C ARG A 95 9.22 18.62 -5.94
N ASP A 96 10.47 18.30 -5.67
CA ASP A 96 11.53 18.37 -6.67
C ASP A 96 11.30 17.28 -7.73
N SER A 97 11.13 17.71 -8.99
CA SER A 97 10.87 16.81 -10.13
C SER A 97 12.08 15.97 -10.53
N THR A 98 13.28 16.33 -10.08
CA THR A 98 14.50 15.53 -10.28
C THR A 98 14.60 14.37 -9.29
N THR A 99 13.82 14.43 -8.20
CA THR A 99 13.80 13.35 -7.19
C THR A 99 12.95 12.18 -7.69
N SER A 100 13.56 11.00 -7.77
CA SER A 100 12.86 9.76 -8.13
C SER A 100 11.71 9.46 -7.16
N LEU A 101 10.56 9.06 -7.70
CA LEU A 101 9.43 8.57 -6.91
C LEU A 101 9.53 7.04 -6.84
N HIS A 102 9.75 6.50 -5.65
CA HIS A 102 9.85 5.05 -5.41
C HIS A 102 8.54 4.45 -4.94
N ALA A 103 7.75 5.20 -4.15
CA ALA A 103 6.45 4.74 -3.68
C ALA A 103 5.42 5.85 -3.71
N LEU A 104 4.18 5.52 -4.07
CA LEU A 104 3.03 6.37 -3.86
C LEU A 104 1.88 5.54 -3.30
N ASP A 105 1.26 6.03 -2.23
CA ASP A 105 0.08 5.42 -1.64
C ASP A 105 -1.03 6.45 -1.51
N LEU A 106 -2.08 6.28 -2.31
CA LEU A 106 -3.27 7.11 -2.32
C LEU A 106 -4.43 6.33 -1.71
N ASP A 107 -4.89 6.76 -0.54
CA ASP A 107 -6.03 6.15 0.12
C ASP A 107 -7.13 7.18 0.43
N ARG A 108 -8.28 6.97 -0.21
CA ARG A 108 -9.58 7.49 0.18
C ARG A 108 -10.49 6.29 0.38
N THR A 109 -10.77 5.96 1.63
CA THR A 109 -11.68 4.85 1.92
C THR A 109 -13.01 5.05 1.16
N PRO A 110 -13.69 3.97 0.72
CA PRO A 110 -14.85 4.09 -0.16
C PRO A 110 -16.08 4.73 0.47
N TYR A 111 -16.14 4.81 1.81
CA TYR A 111 -17.27 5.35 2.58
C TYR A 111 -17.22 6.87 2.77
N ASP A 112 -16.17 7.45 2.22
CA ASP A 112 -15.61 8.73 2.62
C ASP A 112 -15.81 9.76 1.48
N GLY A 113 -16.54 9.37 0.44
CA GLY A 113 -16.81 10.19 -0.74
C GLY A 113 -15.71 10.13 -1.79
N ASN A 114 -15.83 11.00 -2.80
CA ASN A 114 -14.99 10.98 -4.00
C ASN A 114 -13.82 11.94 -3.89
N ILE A 115 -12.68 11.51 -4.42
CA ILE A 115 -11.63 12.44 -4.83
C ILE A 115 -12.15 13.21 -6.07
N PRO A 116 -12.00 14.55 -6.14
CA PRO A 116 -12.34 15.30 -7.34
C PRO A 116 -11.61 14.73 -8.57
N SER A 117 -12.33 14.52 -9.67
CA SER A 117 -11.78 13.89 -10.88
C SER A 117 -10.50 14.58 -11.39
N GLU A 118 -10.45 15.91 -11.32
CA GLU A 118 -9.27 16.70 -11.73
C GLU A 118 -8.06 16.42 -10.84
N LEU A 119 -8.26 16.25 -9.53
CA LEU A 119 -7.16 15.91 -8.63
C LEU A 119 -6.67 14.49 -8.86
N LEU A 120 -7.59 13.53 -9.02
CA LEU A 120 -7.23 12.14 -9.32
C LEU A 120 -6.41 12.09 -10.61
N LYS A 121 -6.86 12.75 -11.68
CA LYS A 121 -6.12 12.85 -12.93
C LYS A 121 -4.74 13.45 -12.73
N LYS A 122 -4.63 14.56 -12.00
CA LYS A 122 -3.34 15.20 -11.69
C LYS A 122 -2.38 14.27 -10.93
N ILE A 123 -2.88 13.46 -9.98
CA ILE A 123 -2.06 12.47 -9.26
C ILE A 123 -1.61 11.36 -10.23
N LEU A 124 -2.49 10.83 -11.07
CA LEU A 124 -2.17 9.78 -12.03
C LEU A 124 -1.18 10.26 -13.11
N ASP A 125 -1.31 11.51 -13.58
CA ASP A 125 -0.36 12.13 -14.50
C ASP A 125 1.01 12.28 -13.83
N TYR A 126 1.05 12.61 -12.54
CA TYR A 126 2.28 12.69 -11.76
C TYR A 126 2.96 11.32 -11.58
N VAL A 127 2.19 10.28 -11.28
CA VAL A 127 2.68 8.90 -11.21
C VAL A 127 3.26 8.47 -12.56
N SER A 128 2.53 8.76 -13.64
CA SER A 128 2.93 8.41 -15.00
C SER A 128 4.21 9.13 -15.44
N SER A 129 4.45 10.37 -14.98
CA SER A 129 5.68 11.10 -15.28
C SER A 129 6.91 10.62 -14.48
N HIS A 130 6.73 9.83 -13.43
CA HIS A 130 7.81 9.26 -12.60
C HIS A 130 7.85 7.72 -12.62
N ASN A 131 7.24 7.10 -13.63
CA ASN A 131 6.98 5.66 -13.67
C ASN A 131 8.24 4.75 -13.76
N SER A 132 9.39 5.29 -14.16
CA SER A 132 10.62 4.52 -14.41
C SER A 132 11.26 3.93 -13.15
N HIS A 133 11.07 4.58 -12.00
CA HIS A 133 11.65 4.17 -10.71
C HIS A 133 10.61 3.77 -9.67
N LEU A 134 9.32 3.86 -10.00
CA LEU A 134 8.24 3.54 -9.09
C LEU A 134 8.18 2.03 -8.84
N ARG A 135 8.37 1.64 -7.57
CA ARG A 135 8.38 0.24 -7.11
C ARG A 135 7.08 -0.15 -6.42
N GLU A 136 6.48 0.80 -5.72
CA GLU A 136 5.29 0.55 -4.90
C GLU A 136 4.19 1.54 -5.27
N LEU A 137 3.01 1.02 -5.60
CA LEU A 137 1.85 1.83 -5.91
C LEU A 137 0.63 1.30 -5.17
N GLY A 138 0.10 2.12 -4.27
CA GLY A 138 -1.19 1.92 -3.61
C GLY A 138 -2.22 2.91 -4.13
N ILE A 139 -3.35 2.42 -4.62
CA ILE A 139 -4.50 3.24 -5.01
C ILE A 139 -5.78 2.61 -4.46
N SER A 140 -6.40 3.29 -3.50
CA SER A 140 -7.67 2.93 -2.90
C SER A 140 -8.62 4.12 -3.01
N VAL A 141 -9.50 4.12 -4.01
CA VAL A 141 -10.35 5.27 -4.34
C VAL A 141 -11.66 4.84 -5.02
N ARG A 142 -12.68 5.70 -4.91
CA ARG A 142 -13.81 5.71 -5.85
C ARG A 142 -13.48 6.59 -7.06
N GLY A 143 -13.54 6.05 -8.28
CA GLY A 143 -13.03 6.77 -9.45
C GLY A 143 -13.21 6.07 -10.78
N ASP A 144 -12.61 6.68 -11.81
CA ASP A 144 -12.54 6.11 -13.16
C ASP A 144 -11.46 5.02 -13.20
N SER A 145 -11.90 3.76 -13.30
CA SER A 145 -11.00 2.61 -13.34
C SER A 145 -10.15 2.56 -14.62
N GLY A 146 -10.63 3.09 -15.74
CA GLY A 146 -9.88 3.14 -16.99
C GLY A 146 -8.63 4.01 -16.84
N LEU A 147 -8.78 5.20 -16.25
CA LEU A 147 -7.64 6.10 -15.99
C LEU A 147 -6.62 5.48 -15.02
N ILE A 148 -7.10 4.85 -13.94
CA ILE A 148 -6.24 4.22 -12.94
C ILE A 148 -5.45 3.06 -13.57
N LEU A 149 -6.13 2.16 -14.28
CA LEU A 149 -5.49 0.99 -14.90
C LEU A 149 -4.52 1.39 -16.02
N HIS A 150 -4.83 2.45 -16.79
CA HIS A 150 -3.91 3.01 -17.77
C HIS A 150 -2.62 3.51 -17.09
N CYS A 151 -2.74 4.27 -16.00
CA CYS A 151 -1.60 4.73 -15.23
C CYS A 151 -0.74 3.56 -14.71
N VAL A 152 -1.36 2.57 -14.07
CA VAL A 152 -0.68 1.36 -13.55
C VAL A 152 0.07 0.63 -14.66
N SER A 153 -0.54 0.49 -15.85
CA SER A 153 0.09 -0.22 -16.98
C SER A 153 1.37 0.44 -17.50
N SER A 154 1.58 1.73 -17.22
CA SER A 154 2.82 2.44 -17.59
C SER A 154 3.99 2.18 -16.63
N CYS A 155 3.72 1.65 -15.43
CA CYS A 155 4.67 1.52 -14.34
C CYS A 155 5.37 0.14 -14.34
N HIS A 156 6.22 -0.10 -15.34
CA HIS A 156 6.88 -1.40 -15.57
C HIS A 156 7.87 -1.83 -14.47
N ALA A 157 8.32 -0.87 -13.65
CA ALA A 157 9.23 -1.06 -12.54
C ALA A 157 8.56 -1.56 -11.25
N LEU A 158 7.22 -1.63 -11.21
CA LEU A 158 6.46 -1.99 -10.02
C LEU A 158 6.76 -3.41 -9.54
N THR A 159 7.06 -3.51 -8.25
CA THR A 159 7.25 -4.77 -7.51
C THR A 159 6.11 -5.04 -6.55
N SER A 160 5.41 -4.00 -6.09
CA SER A 160 4.24 -4.07 -5.21
C SER A 160 3.10 -3.20 -5.73
N LEU A 161 1.91 -3.77 -5.84
CA LEU A 161 0.71 -3.09 -6.31
C LEU A 161 -0.47 -3.41 -5.39
N THR A 162 -1.10 -2.35 -4.86
CA THR A 162 -2.34 -2.43 -4.07
C THR A 162 -3.41 -1.63 -4.79
N LEU A 163 -4.47 -2.30 -5.26
CA LEU A 163 -5.60 -1.65 -5.93
C LEU A 163 -6.91 -1.97 -5.23
N SER A 164 -7.62 -0.91 -4.81
CA SER A 164 -8.98 -0.95 -4.28
C SER A 164 -9.81 0.09 -5.02
N VAL A 165 -10.37 -0.29 -6.18
CA VAL A 165 -11.06 0.65 -7.08
C VAL A 165 -12.57 0.43 -7.02
N TYR A 166 -13.30 1.48 -6.68
CA TYR A 166 -14.75 1.46 -6.57
C TYR A 166 -15.38 2.27 -7.70
N PRO A 167 -16.33 1.70 -8.47
CA PRO A 167 -17.04 2.45 -9.50
C PRO A 167 -17.96 3.51 -8.86
N LYS A 168 -18.28 4.56 -9.61
CA LYS A 168 -19.18 5.62 -9.11
C LYS A 168 -20.63 5.14 -8.92
N GLY A 169 -21.04 4.05 -9.57
CA GLY A 169 -22.43 3.56 -9.65
C GLY A 169 -23.02 2.90 -8.40
N GLY A 170 -22.21 2.53 -7.40
CA GLY A 170 -22.71 1.96 -6.14
C GLY A 170 -21.66 1.14 -5.39
N ASN A 171 -22.00 0.59 -4.23
CA ASN A 171 -21.10 -0.26 -3.42
C ASN A 171 -21.08 -1.73 -3.89
N ASN A 172 -22.07 -2.13 -4.69
CA ASN A 172 -22.26 -3.52 -5.12
C ASN A 172 -21.63 -3.81 -6.48
N GLU A 173 -21.19 -2.77 -7.20
CA GLU A 173 -20.51 -2.93 -8.48
C GLU A 173 -19.01 -3.17 -8.27
N ARG A 174 -18.47 -4.12 -9.06
CA ARG A 174 -17.06 -4.47 -9.08
C ARG A 174 -16.36 -3.85 -10.28
N THR A 175 -15.13 -3.42 -10.09
CA THR A 175 -14.28 -2.91 -11.17
C THR A 175 -13.79 -4.08 -12.03
N LEU A 176 -13.94 -4.02 -13.35
CA LEU A 176 -13.41 -5.06 -14.22
C LEU A 176 -11.87 -5.09 -14.16
N PHE A 177 -11.33 -6.28 -13.91
CA PHE A 177 -9.89 -6.49 -13.96
C PHE A 177 -9.43 -6.57 -15.43
N PRO A 178 -8.36 -5.86 -15.82
CA PRO A 178 -7.87 -5.85 -17.19
C PRO A 178 -7.29 -7.20 -17.60
N LYS A 179 -7.70 -7.73 -18.77
CA LYS A 179 -7.19 -9.00 -19.32
C LYS A 179 -5.71 -8.94 -19.74
N SER A 180 -5.16 -7.75 -19.98
CA SER A 180 -3.84 -7.55 -20.58
C SER A 180 -2.86 -6.75 -19.72
N LEU A 181 -3.07 -6.68 -18.40
CA LEU A 181 -2.17 -5.94 -17.51
C LEU A 181 -0.82 -6.66 -17.40
N LYS A 182 0.24 -6.01 -17.87
CA LYS A 182 1.61 -6.55 -17.88
C LYS A 182 2.46 -5.79 -16.88
N LEU A 183 2.86 -6.46 -15.81
CA LEU A 183 3.76 -5.92 -14.79
C LEU A 183 4.87 -6.96 -14.55
N PRO A 184 5.97 -6.93 -15.33
CA PRO A 184 6.92 -8.03 -15.39
C PRO A 184 7.73 -8.22 -14.10
N ALA A 185 7.91 -7.15 -13.31
CA ALA A 185 8.64 -7.18 -12.05
C ALA A 185 7.74 -7.38 -10.82
N LEU A 186 6.43 -7.59 -11.01
CA LEU A 186 5.47 -7.60 -9.91
C LEU A 186 5.62 -8.86 -9.05
N THR A 187 5.86 -8.64 -7.76
CA THR A 187 6.05 -9.70 -6.75
C THR A 187 4.95 -9.76 -5.71
N SER A 188 4.27 -8.64 -5.46
CA SER A 188 3.16 -8.53 -4.52
C SER A 188 1.98 -7.84 -5.18
N LEU A 189 0.82 -8.48 -5.14
CA LEU A 189 -0.42 -7.95 -5.68
C LEU A 189 -1.53 -8.06 -4.64
N PHE A 190 -2.11 -6.92 -4.29
CA PHE A 190 -3.35 -6.83 -3.53
C PHE A 190 -4.44 -6.25 -4.43
N LEU A 191 -5.56 -6.95 -4.52
CA LEU A 191 -6.75 -6.51 -5.24
C LEU A 191 -7.96 -6.52 -4.33
N GLN A 192 -8.72 -5.43 -4.34
CA GLN A 192 -10.00 -5.33 -3.69
C GLN A 192 -11.07 -4.74 -4.61
N ASN A 193 -12.28 -5.30 -4.54
CA ASN A 193 -13.44 -4.84 -5.31
C ASN A 193 -13.30 -5.01 -6.84
N PHE A 194 -12.68 -6.10 -7.29
CA PHE A 194 -12.54 -6.44 -8.72
C PHE A 194 -13.43 -7.59 -9.18
N ALA A 195 -13.84 -7.57 -10.44
CA ALA A 195 -14.47 -8.68 -11.15
C ALA A 195 -13.53 -9.23 -12.22
N PHE A 196 -13.36 -10.56 -12.23
CA PHE A 196 -12.60 -11.27 -13.25
C PHE A 196 -13.57 -11.89 -14.26
N CYS A 197 -13.55 -11.43 -15.52
CA CYS A 197 -14.48 -11.91 -16.54
C CYS A 197 -13.89 -13.07 -17.35
N GLY A 198 -14.73 -14.09 -17.54
CA GLY A 198 -14.58 -15.17 -18.52
C GLY A 198 -14.29 -14.70 -19.93
N ASP A 199 -13.71 -15.58 -20.72
CA ASP A 199 -14.04 -15.68 -22.14
C ASP A 199 -15.10 -16.79 -22.31
N GLU A 200 -15.31 -17.29 -23.52
CA GLU A 200 -16.26 -18.39 -23.79
C GLU A 200 -15.92 -19.70 -23.04
N SER A 201 -14.76 -19.78 -22.37
CA SER A 201 -14.39 -20.89 -21.51
C SER A 201 -15.04 -20.79 -20.13
N SER A 202 -15.22 -21.93 -19.46
CA SER A 202 -15.78 -21.99 -18.11
C SER A 202 -14.83 -21.44 -17.01
N CYS A 203 -13.63 -20.99 -17.38
CA CYS A 203 -12.52 -20.72 -16.46
C CYS A 203 -11.94 -19.31 -16.66
N VAL A 204 -11.42 -18.69 -15.61
CA VAL A 204 -10.72 -17.40 -15.67
C VAL A 204 -9.36 -17.51 -15.01
N GLU A 205 -8.32 -17.05 -15.69
CA GLU A 205 -6.94 -17.11 -15.21
C GLU A 205 -6.27 -15.71 -15.27
N PRO A 206 -6.66 -14.77 -14.39
CA PRO A 206 -6.33 -13.36 -14.54
C PRO A 206 -4.87 -13.06 -14.14
N PHE A 207 -4.20 -13.99 -13.48
CA PHE A 207 -2.87 -13.79 -12.90
C PHE A 207 -1.74 -14.47 -13.68
N PHE A 208 -2.05 -15.19 -14.76
CA PHE A 208 -1.07 -15.98 -15.52
C PHE A 208 0.11 -15.14 -16.05
N ALA A 209 -0.11 -13.85 -16.34
CA ALA A 209 0.91 -12.95 -16.85
C ALA A 209 1.99 -12.56 -15.82
N PHE A 210 1.72 -12.70 -14.51
CA PHE A 210 2.63 -12.25 -13.45
C PHE A 210 3.62 -13.36 -13.06
N LYS A 211 4.71 -13.47 -13.85
CA LYS A 211 5.69 -14.56 -13.71
C LYS A 211 6.60 -14.49 -12.47
N MET A 212 6.60 -13.36 -11.76
CA MET A 212 7.43 -13.13 -10.56
C MET A 212 6.58 -13.01 -9.27
N LEU A 213 5.28 -13.34 -9.35
CA LEU A 213 4.34 -13.09 -8.27
C LEU A 213 4.58 -14.05 -7.10
N ASN A 214 4.95 -13.50 -5.94
CA ASN A 214 5.22 -14.23 -4.70
C ASN A 214 4.06 -14.13 -3.70
N SER A 215 3.33 -13.01 -3.71
CA SER A 215 2.22 -12.74 -2.80
C SER A 215 1.00 -12.24 -3.56
N LEU A 216 -0.14 -12.88 -3.35
CA LEU A 216 -1.42 -12.53 -3.94
C LEU A 216 -2.50 -12.44 -2.86
N VAL A 217 -3.14 -11.27 -2.77
CA VAL A 217 -4.27 -11.03 -1.88
C VAL A 217 -5.46 -10.59 -2.72
N ILE A 218 -6.56 -11.33 -2.61
CA ILE A 218 -7.82 -11.07 -3.31
C ILE A 218 -8.89 -10.81 -2.25
N GLN A 219 -9.51 -9.63 -2.26
CA GLN A 219 -10.54 -9.26 -1.28
C GLN A 219 -11.80 -8.73 -1.96
N LYS A 220 -12.98 -9.21 -1.55
CA LYS A 220 -14.27 -8.74 -2.09
C LYS A 220 -14.29 -8.76 -3.63
N CYS A 221 -13.71 -9.80 -4.23
CA CYS A 221 -13.64 -9.96 -5.68
C CYS A 221 -14.60 -11.06 -6.14
N GLU A 222 -15.04 -10.96 -7.39
CA GLU A 222 -15.94 -11.93 -7.99
C GLU A 222 -15.42 -12.41 -9.34
N VAL A 223 -15.99 -13.52 -9.83
CA VAL A 223 -15.82 -13.95 -11.22
C VAL A 223 -17.16 -13.79 -11.91
N ARG A 224 -17.13 -13.28 -13.14
CA ARG A 224 -18.29 -13.15 -14.01
C ARG A 224 -18.07 -14.00 -15.25
N ASP A 225 -19.17 -14.51 -15.80
CA ASP A 225 -19.18 -15.25 -17.08
C ASP A 225 -18.28 -16.49 -17.09
N ALA A 226 -17.93 -17.01 -15.91
CA ALA A 226 -17.16 -18.23 -15.72
C ALA A 226 -17.49 -18.87 -14.37
N ARG A 227 -17.22 -20.16 -14.24
CA ARG A 227 -17.51 -20.95 -13.04
C ARG A 227 -16.28 -21.23 -12.19
N VAL A 228 -15.10 -21.18 -12.80
CA VAL A 228 -13.84 -21.58 -12.17
C VAL A 228 -12.84 -20.43 -12.19
N LEU A 229 -12.32 -20.04 -11.02
CA LEU A 229 -11.13 -19.20 -10.93
C LEU A 229 -9.89 -20.10 -10.91
N VAL A 230 -9.01 -19.95 -11.88
CA VAL A 230 -7.73 -20.66 -11.96
C VAL A 230 -6.62 -19.74 -11.50
N ILE A 231 -5.79 -20.22 -10.58
CA ILE A 231 -4.57 -19.54 -10.13
C ILE A 231 -3.40 -20.50 -10.36
N SER A 232 -2.67 -20.26 -11.45
CA SER A 232 -1.44 -20.98 -11.76
C SER A 232 -0.22 -20.07 -11.59
N SER A 233 0.74 -20.50 -10.78
CA SER A 233 1.99 -19.77 -10.59
C SER A 233 3.06 -20.66 -9.96
N GLU A 234 4.23 -20.71 -10.59
CA GLU A 234 5.41 -21.42 -10.07
C GLU A 234 6.07 -20.69 -8.89
N THR A 235 5.84 -19.38 -8.75
CA THR A 235 6.54 -18.52 -7.77
C THR A 235 5.69 -18.15 -6.57
N LEU A 236 4.37 -18.36 -6.63
CA LEU A 236 3.45 -17.88 -5.59
C LEU A 236 3.69 -18.61 -4.27
N VAL A 237 4.04 -17.86 -3.21
CA VAL A 237 4.31 -18.36 -1.86
C VAL A 237 3.16 -18.08 -0.91
N ASN A 238 2.53 -16.91 -1.05
CA ASN A 238 1.45 -16.46 -0.18
C ASN A 238 0.19 -16.19 -1.00
N LEU A 239 -0.92 -16.84 -0.64
CA LEU A 239 -2.23 -16.61 -1.22
C LEU A 239 -3.25 -16.36 -0.12
N SER A 240 -3.93 -15.22 -0.17
CA SER A 240 -5.06 -14.92 0.71
C SER A 240 -6.28 -14.52 -0.10
N ILE A 241 -7.38 -15.23 0.09
CA ILE A 241 -8.67 -14.94 -0.55
C ILE A 241 -9.69 -14.63 0.55
N ASN A 242 -10.22 -13.42 0.58
CA ASN A 242 -11.15 -12.96 1.61
C ASN A 242 -12.38 -12.31 0.98
N ASN A 243 -13.43 -13.08 0.84
CA ASN A 243 -14.74 -12.64 0.39
C ASN A 243 -15.71 -12.62 1.58
N SER A 244 -16.60 -11.62 1.59
CA SER A 244 -17.66 -11.55 2.61
C SER A 244 -18.60 -12.75 2.44
N PRO A 245 -18.98 -13.47 3.51
CA PRO A 245 -19.90 -14.61 3.42
C PRO A 245 -21.32 -14.22 2.99
N HIS A 246 -21.64 -12.92 2.97
CA HIS A 246 -22.93 -12.38 2.56
C HIS A 246 -22.98 -11.92 1.10
N GLU A 247 -21.88 -12.02 0.36
CA GLU A 247 -21.86 -11.69 -1.06
C GLU A 247 -22.00 -12.99 -1.87
N ASP A 248 -23.02 -13.06 -2.72
CA ASP A 248 -23.26 -14.18 -3.64
C ASP A 248 -22.07 -14.30 -4.61
N THR A 249 -21.07 -15.11 -4.26
CA THR A 249 -19.96 -15.38 -5.17
C THR A 249 -20.43 -16.36 -6.24
N ILE A 250 -20.47 -15.91 -7.51
CA ILE A 250 -20.84 -16.70 -8.70
C ILE A 250 -19.82 -17.83 -9.03
N THR A 251 -18.67 -17.89 -8.33
CA THR A 251 -17.69 -18.96 -8.54
C THR A 251 -18.11 -20.26 -7.86
N ASP A 252 -18.31 -21.30 -8.67
CA ASP A 252 -18.53 -22.66 -8.19
C ASP A 252 -17.23 -23.30 -7.64
N LYS A 253 -16.07 -22.88 -8.18
CA LYS A 253 -14.79 -23.56 -7.95
C LYS A 253 -13.59 -22.62 -8.01
N ILE A 254 -12.58 -22.90 -7.17
CA ILE A 254 -11.24 -22.33 -7.28
C ILE A 254 -10.26 -23.48 -7.56
N GLU A 255 -9.44 -23.33 -8.59
CA GLU A 255 -8.43 -24.30 -8.98
C GLU A 255 -7.04 -23.72 -8.80
N LEU A 256 -6.21 -24.40 -8.01
CA LEU A 256 -4.85 -23.97 -7.69
C LEU A 256 -3.85 -24.89 -8.38
N SER A 257 -2.90 -24.28 -9.10
CA SER A 257 -1.71 -24.92 -9.66
C SER A 257 -0.49 -24.12 -9.22
N THR A 258 -0.16 -24.20 -7.92
CA THR A 258 0.86 -23.35 -7.28
C THR A 258 1.84 -24.17 -6.43
N PRO A 259 2.85 -24.82 -7.04
CA PRO A 259 3.71 -25.78 -6.35
C PRO A 259 4.57 -25.17 -5.24
N SER A 260 4.87 -23.87 -5.32
CA SER A 260 5.67 -23.13 -4.34
C SER A 260 4.86 -22.53 -3.19
N LEU A 261 3.54 -22.74 -3.17
CA LEU A 261 2.65 -22.15 -2.16
C LEU A 261 3.03 -22.67 -0.77
N ARG A 262 3.10 -21.76 0.22
CA ARG A 262 3.41 -22.08 1.62
C ARG A 262 2.32 -21.62 2.57
N ASN A 263 1.77 -20.44 2.29
CA ASN A 263 0.74 -19.82 3.12
C ASN A 263 -0.54 -19.65 2.30
N PHE A 264 -1.61 -20.29 2.75
CA PHE A 264 -2.93 -20.17 2.14
C PHE A 264 -3.96 -19.77 3.21
N SER A 265 -4.69 -18.68 2.96
CA SER A 265 -5.81 -18.24 3.78
C SER A 265 -7.03 -18.07 2.90
N TYR A 266 -8.16 -18.62 3.35
CA TYR A 266 -9.44 -18.50 2.68
C TYR A 266 -10.53 -18.13 3.68
N ARG A 267 -11.29 -17.08 3.37
CA ARG A 267 -12.52 -16.68 4.05
C ARG A 267 -13.57 -16.38 2.98
N GLY A 268 -14.71 -17.08 3.00
CA GLY A 268 -15.75 -16.97 1.98
C GLY A 268 -16.86 -17.99 2.17
N ASN A 269 -17.81 -18.05 1.23
CA ASN A 269 -18.97 -18.93 1.31
C ASN A 269 -18.59 -20.42 1.13
N HIS A 270 -19.24 -21.30 1.88
CA HIS A 270 -18.94 -22.73 2.04
C HIS A 270 -19.17 -23.59 0.79
N ALA A 271 -19.72 -23.05 -0.29
CA ALA A 271 -20.00 -23.80 -1.53
C ALA A 271 -18.78 -23.95 -2.47
N GLN A 272 -17.70 -23.19 -2.25
CA GLN A 272 -16.56 -23.18 -3.17
C GLN A 272 -15.71 -24.45 -3.04
N LYS A 273 -15.65 -25.25 -4.12
CA LYS A 273 -14.74 -26.39 -4.20
C LYS A 273 -13.33 -25.90 -4.54
N ILE A 274 -12.36 -26.15 -3.66
CA ILE A 274 -10.94 -25.90 -3.93
C ILE A 274 -10.29 -27.20 -4.39
N CYS A 275 -9.66 -27.18 -5.56
CA CYS A 275 -8.92 -28.34 -6.10
C CYS A 275 -7.46 -27.95 -6.35
N ASP A 276 -6.53 -28.76 -5.85
CA ASP A 276 -5.10 -28.66 -6.17
C ASP A 276 -4.77 -29.67 -7.27
N LYS A 277 -4.17 -29.21 -8.37
CA LYS A 277 -3.66 -30.06 -9.45
C LYS A 277 -2.15 -30.34 -9.33
N GLY A 278 -1.46 -29.71 -8.38
CA GLY A 278 -0.02 -29.81 -8.20
C GLY A 278 0.42 -30.90 -7.20
N HIS A 279 1.61 -31.45 -7.42
CA HIS A 279 2.34 -32.30 -6.46
C HIS A 279 2.97 -31.49 -5.30
N SER A 280 2.32 -30.40 -4.87
CA SER A 280 2.90 -29.45 -3.89
C SER A 280 3.04 -30.09 -2.51
N SER A 281 4.09 -29.73 -1.77
CA SER A 281 4.34 -30.18 -0.38
C SER A 281 3.27 -29.73 0.61
N ILE A 282 2.29 -28.91 0.19
CA ILE A 282 0.97 -28.80 0.81
C ILE A 282 0.14 -30.03 0.39
N SER A 283 0.70 -31.22 0.58
CA SER A 283 -0.02 -32.46 0.30
C SER A 283 -1.12 -32.59 1.35
N MET A 284 -2.34 -32.13 1.03
CA MET A 284 -3.59 -32.56 1.67
C MET A 284 -3.80 -32.19 3.16
N LEU A 285 -2.75 -31.84 3.92
CA LEU A 285 -2.76 -31.67 5.37
C LEU A 285 -3.26 -30.29 5.82
N ALA A 286 -2.89 -29.21 5.12
CA ALA A 286 -3.38 -27.87 5.46
C ALA A 286 -4.87 -27.71 5.13
N LEU A 287 -5.33 -28.27 4.00
CA LEU A 287 -6.75 -28.35 3.64
C LEU A 287 -7.55 -29.23 4.62
N ARG A 288 -6.99 -30.35 5.09
CA ARG A 288 -7.62 -31.19 6.13
C ARG A 288 -7.73 -30.47 7.48
N PHE A 289 -6.72 -29.72 7.91
CA PHE A 289 -6.75 -28.99 9.19
C PHE A 289 -7.73 -27.81 9.18
N LEU A 290 -7.83 -27.08 8.06
CA LEU A 290 -8.85 -26.03 7.90
C LEU A 290 -10.27 -26.61 7.89
N CYS A 291 -10.51 -27.76 7.26
CA CYS A 291 -11.83 -28.41 7.33
C CYS A 291 -12.18 -28.94 8.74
N LEU A 292 -11.20 -29.36 9.55
CA LEU A 292 -11.43 -29.88 10.90
C LEU A 292 -11.67 -28.77 11.94
N LEU A 293 -11.02 -27.61 11.81
CA LEU A 293 -11.21 -26.48 12.73
C LEU A 293 -12.53 -25.73 12.54
N PHE A 294 -13.13 -25.80 11.34
CA PHE A 294 -14.38 -25.12 11.00
C PHE A 294 -15.61 -26.05 10.94
N GLY A 295 -15.51 -27.29 11.42
CA GLY A 295 -16.68 -28.16 11.64
C GLY A 295 -17.32 -28.73 10.37
N PHE A 296 -16.53 -29.25 9.43
CA PHE A 296 -17.08 -29.96 8.26
C PHE A 296 -17.34 -31.45 8.56
N SER A 297 -18.61 -31.85 8.55
CA SER A 297 -19.05 -33.26 8.45
C SER A 297 -19.48 -33.58 7.01
N ARG A 298 -18.75 -34.49 6.35
CA ARG A 298 -19.08 -35.24 5.10
C ARG A 298 -19.32 -34.40 3.83
N HIS A 299 -19.01 -34.79 2.59
CA HIS A 299 -18.41 -35.96 1.95
C HIS A 299 -17.58 -35.40 0.78
N PHE A 300 -16.29 -35.74 0.66
CA PHE A 300 -15.55 -35.54 -0.59
C PHE A 300 -15.85 -36.74 -1.50
N LEU A 301 -16.53 -36.51 -2.62
CA LEU A 301 -16.55 -37.45 -3.74
C LEU A 301 -15.28 -37.21 -4.56
N ILE A 302 -14.41 -38.22 -4.53
CA ILE A 302 -13.25 -38.36 -5.40
C ILE A 302 -13.78 -38.86 -6.75
N ASN A 303 -13.53 -38.11 -7.81
CA ASN A 303 -13.33 -38.60 -9.18
C ASN A 303 -12.51 -37.55 -9.94
#